data_AF-A0A6F7W1Y5-F1
#
_entry.id   AF-A0A6F7W1Y5-F1
#
_cell.length_a   1.000
_cell.length_b   1.000
_cell.length_c   1.000
_cell.angle_alpha   90.00
_cell.angle_beta   90.00
_cell.angle_gamma   90.00
#
_symmetry.space_group_name_H-M   'P 1'
#
loop_
_entity.id
_entity.type
_entity.pdbx_description
1 polymer ?
#
loop_
_entity_poly.entity_id
_entity_poly.type
_entity_poly.pdbx_seq_one_letter_code
_entity_poly.pdbx_strand_id
1 'polypeptide(L)'
;LLLRGCRDHAAEMERAVAAAASERAQSVDYGLRIVAQEQVGLAYAGWDRLLTRVALPAWRMGRWPSRLDAGVVSALTELSRRDRLAEGFTSRLSERPACDLLEEPGVIDEATSLLAARLFHGGPPEPGPDWSPVDWGAYPEEVVDRKWRQEAARLNRLLDEREDTHDLVGAARAPAPVSAPAPPTLARVMDRLTAT
;
A
#
# COMPACT_ATOMS: atom_id res chain seq x y z
N LEU A 1 22.03 -34.83 -28.66
CA LEU A 1 23.48 -34.61 -28.86
C LEU A 1 23.80 -33.19 -29.35
N LEU A 2 23.04 -32.63 -30.30
CA LEU A 2 23.25 -31.26 -30.82
C LEU A 2 23.17 -30.15 -29.75
N LEU A 3 22.18 -30.15 -28.85
CA LEU A 3 22.08 -29.17 -27.75
C LEU A 3 23.24 -29.25 -26.73
N ARG A 4 23.89 -30.42 -26.59
CA ARG A 4 25.05 -30.57 -25.70
C ARG A 4 26.34 -30.06 -26.34
N GLY A 5 26.48 -30.16 -27.66
CA GLY A 5 27.65 -29.68 -28.41
C GLY A 5 27.65 -28.16 -28.63
N CYS A 6 26.48 -27.52 -28.62
CA CYS A 6 26.38 -26.06 -28.71
C CYS A 6 26.53 -25.33 -27.37
N ARG A 7 26.68 -26.05 -26.24
CA ARG A 7 26.77 -25.43 -24.90
C ARG A 7 27.96 -24.49 -24.75
N ASP A 8 29.11 -24.87 -25.30
CA ASP A 8 30.32 -24.05 -25.19
C ASP A 8 30.18 -22.76 -25.99
N HIS A 9 29.63 -22.84 -27.20
CA HIS A 9 29.32 -21.68 -28.04
C HIS A 9 28.23 -20.78 -27.42
N ALA A 10 27.20 -21.36 -26.79
CA ALA A 10 26.18 -20.59 -26.07
C ALA A 10 26.78 -19.87 -24.85
N ALA A 11 27.64 -20.54 -24.08
CA ALA A 11 28.32 -19.95 -22.94
C ALA A 11 29.34 -18.87 -23.36
N GLU A 12 30.00 -19.01 -24.51
CA GLU A 12 30.84 -17.97 -25.12
C GLU A 12 30.01 -16.76 -25.56
N MET A 13 28.84 -17.01 -26.17
CA MET A 13 27.93 -15.95 -26.59
C MET A 13 27.36 -15.20 -25.37
N GLU A 14 26.96 -15.90 -24.31
CA GLU A 14 26.52 -15.28 -23.05
C GLU A 14 27.62 -14.44 -22.41
N ARG A 15 28.87 -14.95 -22.36
CA ARG A 15 30.03 -14.19 -21.87
C ARG A 15 30.31 -12.96 -22.72
N ALA A 16 30.23 -13.08 -24.05
CA ALA A 16 30.45 -11.96 -24.96
C ALA A 16 29.35 -10.90 -24.83
N VAL A 17 28.08 -11.31 -24.68
CA VAL A 17 26.96 -10.40 -24.44
C VAL A 17 27.12 -9.69 -23.09
N ALA A 18 27.50 -10.42 -22.03
CA ALA A 18 27.76 -9.83 -20.72
C ALA A 18 28.94 -8.85 -20.75
N ALA A 19 30.04 -9.17 -21.44
CA ALA A 19 31.19 -8.29 -21.61
C ALA A 19 30.80 -7.02 -22.41
N ALA A 20 30.11 -7.18 -23.53
CA ALA A 20 29.67 -6.06 -24.35
C ALA A 20 28.62 -5.18 -23.65
N ALA A 21 27.78 -5.77 -22.80
CA ALA A 21 26.86 -5.04 -21.94
C ALA A 21 27.61 -4.28 -20.83
N SER A 22 28.65 -4.89 -20.24
CA SER A 22 29.51 -4.27 -19.24
C SER A 22 30.33 -3.10 -19.82
N GLU A 23 30.91 -3.25 -21.01
CA GLU A 23 31.62 -2.17 -21.71
C GLU A 23 30.68 -1.01 -22.05
N ARG A 24 29.46 -1.31 -22.55
CA ARG A 24 28.43 -0.29 -22.75
C ARG A 24 28.04 0.39 -21.44
N ALA A 25 27.90 -0.35 -20.35
CA ALA A 25 27.60 0.21 -19.03
C ALA A 25 28.74 1.10 -18.48
N GLN A 26 30.00 0.79 -18.79
CA GLN A 26 31.16 1.64 -18.44
C GLN A 26 31.13 2.99 -19.17
N SER A 27 30.59 3.03 -20.39
CA SER A 27 30.45 4.27 -21.17
C SER A 27 29.29 5.18 -20.71
N VAL A 28 28.41 4.69 -19.84
CA VAL A 28 27.34 5.52 -19.25
C VAL A 28 27.96 6.49 -18.24
N ASP A 29 27.84 7.79 -18.53
CA ASP A 29 28.31 8.89 -17.69
C ASP A 29 27.95 8.65 -16.21
N TYR A 30 28.91 8.85 -15.33
CA TYR A 30 28.74 8.75 -13.88
C TYR A 30 27.53 9.58 -13.39
N GLY A 31 27.31 10.76 -13.99
CA GLY A 31 26.13 11.58 -13.70
C GLY A 31 24.81 10.90 -14.07
N LEU A 32 24.74 10.25 -15.23
CA LEU A 32 23.54 9.50 -15.66
C LEU A 32 23.27 8.28 -14.77
N ARG A 33 24.33 7.62 -14.27
CA ARG A 33 24.19 6.51 -13.32
C ARG A 33 23.60 6.96 -11.99
N ILE A 34 24.06 8.09 -11.45
CA ILE A 34 23.50 8.65 -10.20
C ILE A 34 22.01 8.94 -10.37
N VAL A 35 21.64 9.66 -11.43
CA VAL A 35 20.24 10.00 -11.69
C VAL A 35 19.38 8.74 -11.84
N ALA A 36 19.87 7.72 -12.56
CA ALA A 36 19.16 6.45 -12.70
C ALA A 36 18.96 5.73 -11.35
N GLN A 37 19.97 5.71 -10.48
CA GLN A 37 19.84 5.13 -9.15
C GLN A 37 18.85 5.89 -8.27
N GLU A 38 18.84 7.22 -8.34
CA GLU A 38 17.84 8.06 -7.67
C GLU A 38 16.42 7.73 -8.15
N GLN A 39 16.24 7.46 -9.46
CA GLN A 39 14.95 7.05 -10.01
C GLN A 39 14.49 5.68 -9.52
N VAL A 40 15.40 4.72 -9.46
CA VAL A 40 15.09 3.40 -8.91
C VAL A 40 14.72 3.51 -7.42
N GLY A 41 15.49 4.29 -6.65
CA GLY A 41 15.20 4.55 -5.24
C GLY A 41 13.85 5.22 -5.02
N LEU A 42 13.49 6.18 -5.87
CA LEU A 42 12.19 6.84 -5.84
C LEU A 42 11.05 5.88 -6.17
N ALA A 43 11.19 5.10 -7.25
CA ALA A 43 10.22 4.09 -7.64
C ALA A 43 9.96 3.10 -6.50
N TYR A 44 11.02 2.63 -5.84
CA TYR A 44 10.93 1.76 -4.67
C TYR A 44 10.16 2.44 -3.52
N ALA A 45 10.45 3.69 -3.20
CA ALA A 45 9.74 4.43 -2.16
C ALA A 45 8.23 4.61 -2.48
N GLY A 46 7.90 4.82 -3.76
CA GLY A 46 6.51 4.87 -4.22
C GLY A 46 5.78 3.54 -4.00
N TRP A 47 6.39 2.43 -4.40
CA TRP A 47 5.88 1.08 -4.19
C TRP A 47 5.73 0.73 -2.71
N ASP A 48 6.77 0.95 -1.89
CA ASP A 48 6.72 0.67 -0.46
C ASP A 48 5.57 1.43 0.22
N ARG A 49 5.44 2.73 -0.08
CA ARG A 49 4.37 3.54 0.50
C ARG A 49 3.00 3.06 0.04
N LEU A 50 2.82 2.71 -1.24
CA LEU A 50 1.56 2.17 -1.75
C LEU A 50 1.22 0.85 -1.04
N LEU A 51 2.13 -0.11 -1.04
CA LEU A 51 1.89 -1.45 -0.49
C LEU A 51 1.65 -1.39 1.02
N THR A 52 2.43 -0.59 1.75
CA THR A 52 2.36 -0.52 3.22
C THR A 52 1.23 0.38 3.72
N ARG A 53 0.97 1.53 3.07
CA ARG A 53 -0.01 2.52 3.57
C ARG A 53 -1.39 2.39 2.96
N VAL A 54 -1.51 1.78 1.78
CA VAL A 54 -2.76 1.70 1.02
C VAL A 54 -3.16 0.24 0.82
N ALA A 55 -2.34 -0.58 0.17
CA ALA A 55 -2.74 -1.96 -0.12
C ALA A 55 -2.95 -2.79 1.17
N LEU A 56 -2.04 -2.69 2.14
CA LEU A 56 -2.13 -3.46 3.39
C LEU A 56 -3.43 -3.22 4.20
N PRO A 57 -3.92 -1.99 4.40
CA PRO A 57 -5.25 -1.76 4.95
C PRO A 57 -6.38 -2.48 4.21
N ALA A 58 -6.37 -2.47 2.87
CA ALA A 58 -7.37 -3.18 2.07
C ALA A 58 -7.26 -4.70 2.28
N TRP A 59 -6.03 -5.23 2.27
CA TRP A 59 -5.79 -6.66 2.43
C TRP A 59 -6.29 -7.21 3.76
N ARG A 60 -6.04 -6.49 4.87
CA ARG A 60 -6.57 -6.86 6.20
C ARG A 60 -8.10 -6.90 6.27
N MET A 61 -8.75 -6.40 5.23
CA MET A 61 -10.17 -6.16 5.12
C MET A 61 -10.86 -7.08 4.12
N GLY A 62 -10.14 -8.07 3.59
CA GLY A 62 -10.66 -8.95 2.54
C GLY A 62 -10.76 -8.28 1.18
N ARG A 63 -10.04 -7.17 0.96
CA ARG A 63 -10.08 -6.37 -0.26
C ARG A 63 -8.69 -6.24 -0.87
N TRP A 64 -8.60 -6.07 -2.17
CA TRP A 64 -7.33 -5.82 -2.85
C TRP A 64 -7.50 -4.80 -3.97
N PRO A 65 -6.62 -3.78 -4.09
CA PRO A 65 -6.73 -2.79 -5.15
C PRO A 65 -6.53 -3.45 -6.51
N SER A 66 -7.48 -3.31 -7.44
CA SER A 66 -7.37 -3.94 -8.77
C SER A 66 -6.39 -3.22 -9.70
N ARG A 67 -6.03 -1.96 -9.39
CA ARG A 67 -5.18 -1.11 -10.23
C ARG A 67 -3.93 -0.58 -9.51
N LEU A 68 -2.94 -1.42 -9.18
CA LEU A 68 -1.75 -0.96 -8.45
C LEU A 68 -0.93 0.07 -9.24
N ASP A 69 -0.90 -0.03 -10.57
CA ASP A 69 -0.12 0.87 -11.42
C ASP A 69 -0.50 2.35 -11.23
N ALA A 70 -1.78 2.67 -11.28
CA ALA A 70 -2.34 3.99 -11.05
C ALA A 70 -2.07 4.46 -9.61
N GLY A 71 -2.08 3.54 -8.65
CA GLY A 71 -1.71 3.80 -7.27
C GLY A 71 -0.25 4.25 -7.15
N VAL A 72 0.67 3.57 -7.85
CA VAL A 72 2.10 3.91 -7.84
C VAL A 72 2.35 5.24 -8.52
N VAL A 73 1.76 5.48 -9.69
CA VAL A 73 1.90 6.77 -10.41
C VAL A 73 1.42 7.93 -9.53
N SER A 74 0.29 7.77 -8.83
CA SER A 74 -0.20 8.77 -7.88
C SER A 74 0.75 8.98 -6.70
N ALA A 75 1.25 7.90 -6.10
CA ALA A 75 2.22 7.97 -4.99
C ALA A 75 3.51 8.67 -5.40
N LEU A 76 4.05 8.37 -6.59
CA LEU A 76 5.25 8.99 -7.14
C LEU A 76 5.02 10.46 -7.49
N THR A 77 3.85 10.80 -8.02
CA THR A 77 3.48 12.18 -8.32
C THR A 77 3.44 13.02 -7.04
N GLU A 78 2.86 12.48 -5.96
CA GLU A 78 2.80 13.15 -4.67
C GLU A 78 4.20 13.24 -4.01
N LEU A 79 5.02 12.18 -4.10
CA LEU A 79 6.40 12.23 -3.59
C LEU A 79 7.23 13.28 -4.34
N SER A 80 7.14 13.30 -5.67
CA SER A 80 7.83 14.28 -6.52
C SER A 80 7.44 15.70 -6.17
N ARG A 81 6.14 15.95 -5.92
CA ARG A 81 5.64 17.26 -5.48
C ARG A 81 6.20 17.65 -4.11
N ARG A 82 6.16 16.73 -3.14
CA ARG A 82 6.59 16.99 -1.76
C ARG A 82 8.09 17.23 -1.67
N ASP A 83 8.86 16.40 -2.36
CA ASP A 83 10.32 16.37 -2.25
C ASP A 83 10.99 17.27 -3.31
N ARG A 84 10.19 18.04 -4.07
CA ARG A 84 10.65 18.94 -5.16
C ARG A 84 11.65 18.27 -6.09
N LEU A 85 11.38 17.01 -6.42
CA LEU A 85 12.24 16.22 -7.30
C LEU A 85 12.30 16.87 -8.68
N ALA A 86 13.41 16.67 -9.39
CA ALA A 86 13.84 17.44 -10.56
C ALA A 86 12.71 17.86 -11.53
N GLU A 87 12.89 19.05 -12.13
CA GLU A 87 11.96 19.59 -13.12
C GLU A 87 11.62 18.55 -14.21
N GLY A 88 10.32 18.30 -14.40
CA GLY A 88 9.82 17.38 -15.42
C GLY A 88 9.40 15.99 -14.93
N PHE A 89 9.61 15.61 -13.67
CA PHE A 89 9.14 14.30 -13.17
C PHE A 89 7.64 14.12 -13.21
N THR A 90 6.89 15.10 -12.71
CA THR A 90 5.42 15.11 -12.79
C THR A 90 4.94 15.08 -14.24
N SER A 91 5.64 15.75 -15.17
CA SER A 91 5.34 15.69 -16.59
C SER A 91 5.55 14.29 -17.17
N ARG A 92 6.68 13.64 -16.87
CA ARG A 92 6.96 12.27 -17.36
C ARG A 92 6.01 11.24 -16.76
N LEU A 93 5.62 11.39 -15.50
CA LEU A 93 4.62 10.54 -14.86
C LEU A 93 3.21 10.72 -15.44
N SER A 94 2.95 11.82 -16.14
CA SER A 94 1.70 12.03 -16.88
C SER A 94 1.72 11.46 -18.29
N GLU A 95 2.88 11.01 -18.78
CA GLU A 95 2.98 10.27 -20.03
C GLU A 95 2.45 8.84 -19.86
N ARG A 96 2.04 8.23 -20.97
CA ARG A 96 1.48 6.89 -20.98
C ARG A 96 2.51 5.87 -20.46
N PRO A 97 2.24 5.17 -19.35
CA PRO A 97 3.19 4.21 -18.78
C PRO A 97 3.35 2.97 -19.66
N ALA A 98 4.48 2.27 -19.51
CA ALA A 98 4.79 1.07 -20.29
C ALA A 98 3.80 -0.09 -20.03
N CYS A 99 3.18 -0.15 -18.84
CA CYS A 99 2.15 -1.13 -18.54
C CYS A 99 0.93 -0.99 -19.46
N ASP A 100 0.59 0.21 -19.93
CA ASP A 100 -0.52 0.42 -20.86
C ASP A 100 -0.26 -0.13 -22.26
N LEU A 101 0.97 -0.54 -22.57
CA LEU A 101 1.33 -1.15 -23.86
C LEU A 101 1.09 -2.66 -23.89
N LEU A 102 0.73 -3.26 -22.76
CA LEU A 102 0.41 -4.68 -22.67
C LEU A 102 -0.91 -4.98 -23.42
N GLU A 103 -1.06 -6.23 -23.86
CA GLU A 103 -2.28 -6.67 -24.57
C GLU A 103 -3.53 -6.54 -23.68
N GLU A 104 -3.40 -6.95 -22.42
CA GLU A 104 -4.47 -6.89 -21.41
C GLU A 104 -3.95 -6.25 -20.11
N PRO A 105 -3.77 -4.91 -20.08
CA PRO A 105 -3.09 -4.24 -18.97
C PRO A 105 -3.83 -4.40 -17.63
N GLY A 106 -5.17 -4.35 -17.64
CA GLY A 106 -5.97 -4.53 -16.43
C GLY A 106 -5.85 -5.93 -15.82
N VAL A 107 -5.84 -6.98 -16.64
CA VAL A 107 -5.70 -8.37 -16.17
C VAL A 107 -4.32 -8.60 -15.56
N ILE A 108 -3.28 -8.04 -16.19
CA ILE A 108 -1.91 -8.16 -15.68
C ILE A 108 -1.74 -7.41 -14.36
N ASP A 109 -2.36 -6.24 -14.21
CA ASP A 109 -2.28 -5.50 -12.95
C ASP A 109 -3.09 -6.17 -11.83
N GLU A 110 -4.24 -6.77 -12.16
CA GLU A 110 -4.99 -7.58 -11.20
C GLU A 110 -4.16 -8.79 -10.72
N ALA A 111 -3.55 -9.52 -11.64
CA ALA A 111 -2.66 -10.64 -11.32
C ALA A 111 -1.46 -10.18 -10.48
N THR A 112 -0.89 -9.01 -10.79
CA THR A 112 0.20 -8.40 -10.03
C THR A 112 -0.24 -8.04 -8.61
N SER A 113 -1.46 -7.51 -8.45
CA SER A 113 -2.01 -7.16 -7.14
C SER A 113 -2.28 -8.39 -6.26
N LEU A 114 -2.85 -9.45 -6.83
CA LEU A 114 -3.03 -10.73 -6.13
C LEU A 114 -1.68 -11.36 -5.76
N LEU A 115 -0.70 -11.31 -6.67
CA LEU A 115 0.65 -11.78 -6.39
C LEU A 115 1.29 -11.00 -5.24
N ALA A 116 1.19 -9.67 -5.25
CA ALA A 116 1.70 -8.82 -4.19
C ALA A 116 1.01 -9.14 -2.84
N ALA A 117 -0.31 -9.28 -2.83
CA ALA A 117 -1.06 -9.68 -1.63
C ALA A 117 -0.60 -11.04 -1.11
N ARG A 118 -0.34 -12.02 -1.99
CA ARG A 118 0.16 -13.33 -1.60
C ARG A 118 1.56 -13.24 -1.00
N LEU A 119 2.47 -12.52 -1.65
CA LEU A 119 3.87 -12.40 -1.21
C LEU A 119 4.02 -11.61 0.09
N PHE A 120 3.26 -10.52 0.27
CA PHE A 120 3.46 -9.59 1.39
C PHE A 120 2.44 -9.75 2.52
N HIS A 121 1.28 -10.36 2.26
CA HIS A 121 0.20 -10.53 3.23
C HIS A 121 -0.26 -11.99 3.43
N GLY A 122 0.15 -12.91 2.56
CA GLY A 122 -0.36 -14.28 2.58
C GLY A 122 -1.81 -14.40 2.10
N GLY A 123 -2.28 -13.45 1.28
CA GLY A 123 -3.62 -13.50 0.67
C GLY A 123 -3.80 -14.70 -0.27
N PRO A 124 -5.06 -15.06 -0.59
CA PRO A 124 -5.36 -16.17 -1.49
C PRO A 124 -4.83 -15.89 -2.90
N PRO A 125 -4.52 -16.95 -3.68
CA PRO A 125 -3.97 -16.81 -5.02
C PRO A 125 -5.00 -16.33 -6.06
N GLU A 126 -6.29 -16.44 -5.76
CA GLU A 126 -7.40 -16.11 -6.66
C GLU A 126 -8.45 -15.26 -5.93
N PRO A 127 -9.24 -14.45 -6.66
CA PRO A 127 -10.37 -13.70 -6.10
C PRO A 127 -11.44 -14.64 -5.52
N GLY A 128 -12.21 -14.14 -4.56
CA GLY A 128 -13.30 -14.88 -3.95
C GLY A 128 -14.30 -13.98 -3.21
N PRO A 129 -15.39 -14.54 -2.65
CA PRO A 129 -16.41 -13.76 -1.94
C PRO A 129 -15.84 -13.01 -0.74
N ASP A 130 -14.86 -13.59 -0.04
CA ASP A 130 -14.16 -12.97 1.08
C ASP A 130 -12.88 -12.22 0.65
N TRP A 131 -12.57 -12.22 -0.65
CA TRP A 131 -11.37 -11.63 -1.25
C TRP A 131 -11.68 -10.94 -2.58
N SER A 132 -12.34 -9.79 -2.49
CA SER A 132 -12.88 -9.09 -3.66
C SER A 132 -12.01 -7.89 -4.07
N PRO A 133 -11.96 -7.55 -5.37
CA PRO A 133 -11.26 -6.35 -5.82
C PRO A 133 -11.91 -5.08 -5.24
N VAL A 134 -11.13 -4.02 -5.15
CA VAL A 134 -11.61 -2.65 -4.89
C VAL A 134 -10.98 -1.70 -5.91
N ASP A 135 -11.82 -0.87 -6.53
CA ASP A 135 -11.36 0.20 -7.41
C ASP A 135 -10.96 1.44 -6.60
N TRP A 136 -10.05 2.27 -7.15
CA TRP A 136 -9.64 3.52 -6.50
C TRP A 136 -10.80 4.47 -6.21
N GLY A 137 -11.84 4.50 -7.04
CA GLY A 137 -13.03 5.33 -6.78
C GLY A 137 -13.80 4.89 -5.52
N ALA A 138 -13.86 3.59 -5.25
CA ALA A 138 -14.56 3.01 -4.11
C ALA A 138 -13.67 2.83 -2.87
N TYR A 139 -12.35 2.93 -3.04
CA TYR A 139 -11.37 2.70 -1.98
C TYR A 139 -11.62 3.52 -0.70
N PRO A 140 -11.96 4.83 -0.75
CA PRO A 140 -12.25 5.60 0.46
C PRO A 140 -13.40 4.99 1.27
N GLU A 141 -14.49 4.61 0.61
CA GLU A 141 -15.69 4.10 1.27
C GLU A 141 -15.50 2.67 1.78
N GLU A 142 -14.95 1.78 0.95
CA GLU A 142 -14.83 0.36 1.27
C GLU A 142 -13.70 0.02 2.25
N VAL A 143 -12.64 0.83 2.27
CA VAL A 143 -11.43 0.58 3.06
C VAL A 143 -11.25 1.65 4.14
N VAL A 144 -11.17 2.93 3.77
CA VAL A 144 -10.80 4.00 4.71
C VAL A 144 -11.91 4.22 5.73
N ASP A 145 -13.14 4.46 5.28
CA ASP A 145 -14.29 4.72 6.15
C ASP A 145 -14.59 3.52 7.04
N ARG A 146 -14.56 2.31 6.45
CA ARG A 146 -14.77 1.07 7.21
C ARG A 146 -13.71 0.90 8.30
N LYS A 147 -12.44 1.21 7.99
CA LYS A 147 -11.34 1.14 8.97
C LYS A 147 -11.58 2.13 10.09
N TRP A 148 -11.94 3.35 9.72
CA TRP A 148 -12.14 4.43 10.68
C TRP A 148 -13.31 4.14 11.61
N ARG A 149 -14.43 3.63 11.08
CA ARG A 149 -15.58 3.17 11.89
C ARG A 149 -15.21 2.03 12.84
N GLN A 150 -14.43 1.05 12.38
CA GLN A 150 -13.98 -0.06 13.22
C GLN A 150 -13.06 0.42 14.36
N GLU A 151 -12.09 1.29 14.05
CA GLU A 151 -11.20 1.85 15.06
C GLU A 151 -11.94 2.78 16.04
N ALA A 152 -12.88 3.59 15.56
CA ALA A 152 -13.72 4.43 16.42
C ALA A 152 -14.60 3.58 17.35
N ALA A 153 -15.22 2.51 16.84
CA ALA A 153 -15.99 1.58 17.65
C ALA A 153 -15.11 0.86 18.69
N ARG A 154 -13.90 0.46 18.31
CA ARG A 154 -12.92 -0.14 19.22
C ARG A 154 -12.52 0.83 20.33
N LEU A 155 -12.22 2.09 19.99
CA LEU A 155 -11.88 3.13 20.95
C LEU A 155 -13.02 3.37 21.93
N ASN A 156 -14.26 3.50 21.44
CA ASN A 156 -15.43 3.69 22.30
C ASN A 156 -15.58 2.53 23.31
N ARG A 157 -15.48 1.27 22.87
CA ARG A 157 -15.53 0.11 23.78
C ARG A 157 -14.45 0.16 24.85
N LEU A 158 -13.20 0.47 24.48
CA LEU A 158 -12.09 0.57 25.44
C LEU A 158 -12.27 1.72 26.44
N LEU A 159 -12.93 2.80 26.04
CA LEU A 159 -13.26 3.90 26.94
C LEU A 159 -14.37 3.50 27.92
N ASP A 160 -15.43 2.83 27.44
CA ASP A 160 -16.52 2.37 28.29
C ASP A 160 -16.03 1.28 29.30
N GLU A 161 -15.18 0.33 28.88
CA GLU A 161 -14.61 -0.70 29.78
C GLU A 161 -13.77 -0.11 30.94
N ARG A 162 -13.07 1.01 30.71
CA ARG A 162 -12.27 1.70 31.74
C ARG A 162 -13.13 2.45 32.74
N GLU A 163 -14.32 2.87 32.33
CA GLU A 163 -15.29 3.55 33.18
C GLU A 163 -15.93 2.53 34.13
N ASP A 164 -16.38 1.39 33.60
CA ASP A 164 -16.92 0.28 34.40
C ASP A 164 -15.93 -0.19 35.48
N THR A 165 -14.64 -0.28 35.14
CA THR A 165 -13.61 -0.68 36.13
C THR A 165 -13.34 0.39 37.19
N HIS A 166 -13.50 1.68 36.88
CA HIS A 166 -13.34 2.76 37.85
C HIS A 166 -14.57 2.89 38.77
N ASP A 167 -15.78 2.65 38.24
CA ASP A 167 -17.01 2.64 39.02
C ASP A 167 -17.06 1.44 39.99
N LEU A 168 -16.53 0.28 39.58
CA LEU A 168 -16.39 -0.89 40.45
C LEU A 168 -15.39 -0.69 41.61
N VAL A 169 -14.37 0.16 41.43
CA VAL A 169 -13.42 0.51 42.51
C VAL A 169 -13.95 1.68 43.36
N GLY A 170 -14.92 2.45 42.84
CA GLY A 170 -15.39 3.70 43.43
C GLY A 170 -16.68 3.62 44.26
N ALA A 171 -17.59 2.66 44.06
CA ALA A 171 -18.85 2.70 44.81
C ALA A 171 -19.56 1.36 45.04
N ALA A 172 -19.75 1.04 46.33
CA ALA A 172 -21.02 0.49 46.78
C ALA A 172 -22.13 1.52 46.44
N ARG A 173 -22.83 1.36 45.31
CA ARG A 173 -24.01 2.17 44.98
C ARG A 173 -25.23 1.28 44.73
N ALA A 174 -26.30 1.60 45.46
CA ALA A 174 -27.64 1.05 45.37
C ALA A 174 -28.24 1.16 43.94
N PRO A 175 -29.23 0.33 43.57
CA PRO A 175 -29.67 0.19 42.19
C PRO A 175 -30.33 1.49 41.69
N ALA A 176 -29.77 2.05 40.62
CA ALA A 176 -30.31 3.24 39.93
C ALA A 176 -31.33 2.82 38.84
N PRO A 177 -32.35 3.66 38.56
CA PRO A 177 -33.42 3.35 37.62
C PRO A 177 -32.96 3.44 36.15
N VAL A 178 -33.76 2.81 35.29
CA VAL A 178 -33.58 2.62 33.83
C VAL A 178 -32.99 3.84 33.09
N SER A 179 -31.92 3.56 32.34
CA SER A 179 -31.00 4.44 31.63
C SER A 179 -31.61 5.64 30.90
N ALA A 180 -31.18 6.85 31.29
CA ALA A 180 -31.05 7.95 30.35
C ALA A 180 -30.00 7.59 29.27
N PRO A 181 -30.14 8.05 28.02
CA PRO A 181 -29.11 7.83 27.00
C PRO A 181 -27.80 8.45 27.48
N ALA A 182 -26.75 7.63 27.56
CA ALA A 182 -25.43 8.10 27.98
C ALA A 182 -24.98 9.24 27.04
N PRO A 183 -24.38 10.32 27.59
CA PRO A 183 -23.88 11.41 26.77
C PRO A 183 -22.83 10.90 25.76
N PRO A 184 -22.69 11.54 24.59
CA PRO A 184 -21.76 11.09 23.57
C PRO A 184 -20.34 11.00 24.16
N THR A 185 -19.62 9.91 23.83
CA THR A 185 -18.33 9.56 24.45
C THR A 185 -17.32 10.69 24.42
N LEU A 186 -17.31 11.52 23.36
CA LEU A 186 -16.46 12.71 23.29
C LEU A 186 -16.81 13.76 24.36
N ALA A 187 -18.10 14.05 24.57
CA ALA A 187 -18.53 15.00 25.61
C ALA A 187 -18.12 14.51 27.00
N ARG A 188 -18.31 13.21 27.27
CA ARG A 188 -17.85 12.56 28.51
C ARG A 188 -16.34 12.66 28.71
N VAL A 189 -15.54 12.37 27.67
CA VAL A 189 -14.08 12.48 27.73
C VAL A 189 -13.64 13.93 27.94
N MET A 190 -14.26 14.88 27.25
CA MET A 190 -13.96 16.30 27.40
C MET A 190 -14.30 16.80 28.81
N ASP A 191 -15.47 16.45 29.34
CA ASP A 191 -15.88 16.79 30.72
C ASP A 191 -14.89 16.23 31.75
N ARG A 192 -14.34 15.03 31.51
CA ARG A 192 -13.34 14.42 32.40
C ARG A 192 -11.97 15.08 32.31
N LEU A 193 -11.56 15.53 31.13
CA LEU A 193 -10.30 16.25 30.92
C LEU A 193 -10.36 17.70 31.41
N THR A 194 -11.55 18.30 31.49
CA THR A 194 -11.77 19.65 32.02
C THR A 194 -12.08 19.67 33.52
N ALA A 195 -12.47 18.53 34.10
CA ALA A 195 -12.68 18.37 35.55
C ALA A 195 -11.39 18.11 36.35
N THR A 196 -10.26 17.83 35.68
CA THR A 196 -8.90 17.85 36.24
C THR A 196 -8.29 19.23 36.21
#